data_AF-A0A7C3DCI2-F1
#
_entry.id   AF-A0A7C3DCI2-F1
#
_cell.length_a   1.000
_cell.length_b   1.000
_cell.length_c   1.000
_cell.angle_alpha   90.00
_cell.angle_beta   90.00
_cell.angle_gamma   90.00
#
_symmetry.space_group_name_H-M   'P 1'
#
loop_
_entity.id
_entity.type
_entity.pdbx_description
1 polymer ?
#
loop_
_entity_poly.entity_id
_entity_poly.type
_entity_poly.pdbx_seq_one_letter_code
_entity_poly.pdbx_strand_id
1 'polypeptide(L)'
;SEPRELPGALTGDRHTAVYAKDGRLFISFRDTTLESATRGDWVAWVGRFEDIEQGREGQYRVRLMKNHKDFDCCYPGVLRLPDDTILTTTYGHWTPGEPPYIVSIRLKLAELDRKARALKR
;
A
#
# COMPACT_ATOMS: atom_id res chain seq x y z
N SER A 1 21.10 5.64 14.93
CA SER A 1 20.09 5.87 15.99
C SER A 1 19.48 4.53 16.37
N GLU A 2 18.85 4.45 17.54
CA GLU A 2 18.04 3.30 17.89
C GLU A 2 16.84 3.15 16.93
N PRO A 3 16.44 1.92 16.58
CA PRO A 3 15.23 1.67 15.81
C PRO A 3 13.99 2.26 16.50
N ARG A 4 13.04 2.78 15.71
CA ARG A 4 11.75 3.29 16.18
C ARG A 4 10.64 2.54 15.47
N GLU A 5 9.56 2.25 16.19
CA GLU A 5 8.39 1.60 15.62
C GLU A 5 7.72 2.50 14.58
N LEU A 6 7.19 1.87 13.53
CA LEU A 6 6.36 2.55 12.53
C LEU A 6 4.91 2.70 13.04
N PRO A 7 4.15 3.68 12.52
CA PRO A 7 2.72 3.80 12.82
C PRO A 7 1.95 2.54 12.39
N GLY A 8 0.78 2.32 13.01
CA GLY A 8 -0.06 1.16 12.71
C GLY A 8 -0.44 1.06 11.24
N ALA A 9 -0.75 2.20 10.61
CA ALA A 9 -1.09 2.25 9.18
C ALA A 9 0.06 1.85 8.24
N LEU A 10 1.31 1.81 8.70
CA LEU A 10 2.49 1.40 7.92
C LEU A 10 3.10 0.07 8.42
N THR A 11 2.49 -0.56 9.41
CA THR A 11 2.93 -1.87 9.93
C THR A 11 2.64 -2.96 8.89
N GLY A 12 3.69 -3.66 8.46
CA GLY A 12 3.64 -4.56 7.32
C GLY A 12 4.97 -5.23 7.06
N ASP A 13 5.07 -5.93 5.93
CA ASP A 13 6.35 -6.36 5.39
C ASP A 13 6.42 -6.22 3.86
N ARG A 14 7.66 -6.33 3.32
CA ARG A 14 7.99 -6.22 1.89
C ARG A 14 7.68 -4.85 1.28
N HIS A 15 7.88 -3.79 2.05
CA HIS A 15 7.63 -2.42 1.59
C HIS A 15 8.50 -2.05 0.39
N THR A 16 7.85 -1.51 -0.65
CA THR A 16 8.49 -0.80 -1.74
C THR A 16 7.80 0.54 -1.93
N ALA A 17 8.61 1.58 -2.16
CA ALA A 17 8.16 2.95 -2.12
C ALA A 17 8.56 3.72 -3.38
N VAL A 18 7.71 4.66 -3.78
CA VAL A 18 8.04 5.71 -4.74
C VAL A 18 7.51 7.05 -4.25
N TYR A 19 8.21 8.13 -4.59
CA TYR A 19 7.68 9.48 -4.48
C TYR A 19 6.81 9.80 -5.70
N ALA A 20 5.60 10.31 -5.45
CA ALA A 20 4.79 11.01 -6.44
C ALA A 20 5.34 12.43 -6.69
N LYS A 21 4.93 13.07 -7.79
CA LYS A 21 5.40 14.42 -8.14
C LYS A 21 5.03 15.49 -7.12
N ASP A 22 3.99 15.29 -6.32
CA ASP A 22 3.56 16.22 -5.26
C ASP A 22 4.31 16.03 -3.92
N GLY A 23 5.33 15.16 -3.92
CA GLY A 23 6.19 14.86 -2.78
C GLY A 23 5.61 13.87 -1.78
N ARG A 24 4.41 13.31 -2.03
CA ARG A 24 3.89 12.20 -1.22
C ARG A 24 4.58 10.89 -1.60
N LEU A 25 4.73 10.01 -0.61
CA LEU A 25 5.13 8.63 -0.77
C LEU A 25 3.91 7.76 -1.04
N PHE A 26 4.05 6.84 -1.99
CA PHE A 26 3.21 5.66 -2.10
C PHE A 26 4.05 4.45 -1.73
N ILE A 27 3.68 3.76 -0.66
CA ILE A 27 4.41 2.60 -0.13
C ILE A 27 3.50 1.38 -0.23
N SER A 28 3.85 0.40 -1.07
CA SER A 28 3.10 -0.84 -1.21
C SER A 28 3.72 -1.95 -0.36
N PHE A 29 2.89 -2.74 0.32
CA PHE A 29 3.33 -3.79 1.24
C PHE A 29 2.22 -4.80 1.52
N ARG A 30 2.56 -5.88 2.22
CA ARG A 30 1.58 -6.81 2.81
C ARG A 30 1.24 -6.37 4.22
N ASP A 31 -0.03 -6.22 4.51
CA ASP A 31 -0.47 -5.81 5.84
C ASP A 31 -0.24 -6.92 6.87
N THR A 32 0.53 -6.62 7.92
CA THR A 32 0.78 -7.52 9.06
C THR A 32 0.36 -6.88 10.38
N THR A 33 -0.34 -5.75 10.34
CA THR A 33 -0.86 -5.04 11.52
C THR A 33 -1.73 -5.98 12.36
N LEU A 34 -1.52 -6.00 13.69
CA LEU A 34 -2.20 -6.91 14.60
C LEU A 34 -3.74 -6.78 14.52
N GLU A 35 -4.23 -5.55 14.58
CA GLU A 35 -5.65 -5.19 14.51
C GLU A 35 -5.97 -4.53 13.17
N SER A 36 -6.15 -5.33 12.13
CA SER A 36 -6.47 -4.82 10.80
C SER A 36 -7.48 -5.69 10.06
N ALA A 37 -8.52 -5.04 9.52
CA ALA A 37 -9.50 -5.65 8.63
C ALA A 37 -8.90 -6.14 7.30
N THR A 38 -7.65 -5.76 7.01
CA THR A 38 -6.91 -6.10 5.79
C THR A 38 -5.66 -6.91 6.09
N ARG A 39 -5.51 -7.49 7.29
CA ARG A 39 -4.34 -8.31 7.64
C ARG A 39 -4.18 -9.47 6.65
N GLY A 40 -3.00 -9.58 6.04
CA GLY A 40 -2.67 -10.54 4.99
C GLY A 40 -2.99 -10.07 3.56
N ASP A 41 -3.65 -8.92 3.39
CA ASP A 41 -3.98 -8.36 2.08
C ASP A 41 -2.81 -7.53 1.50
N TRP A 42 -2.91 -7.28 0.19
CA TRP A 42 -2.06 -6.33 -0.51
C TRP A 42 -2.59 -4.91 -0.32
N VAL A 43 -1.78 -4.06 0.31
CA VAL A 43 -2.15 -2.69 0.64
C VAL A 43 -1.11 -1.70 0.14
N ALA A 44 -1.48 -0.42 0.18
CA ALA A 44 -0.54 0.67 0.11
C ALA A 44 -0.89 1.77 1.11
N TRP A 45 0.15 2.45 1.58
CA TRP A 45 0.08 3.63 2.42
C TRP A 45 0.47 4.86 1.62
N VAL A 46 -0.24 5.96 1.85
CA VAL A 46 0.03 7.27 1.24
C VAL A 46 0.21 8.30 2.35
N GLY A 47 1.31 9.03 2.30
CA GLY A 47 1.64 10.09 3.25
C GLY A 47 2.92 10.80 2.81
N ARG A 48 3.54 11.58 3.70
CA ARG A 48 4.84 12.20 3.46
C ARG A 48 5.92 11.59 4.34
N PHE A 49 7.18 11.81 4.00
CA PHE A 49 8.29 11.31 4.81
C PHE A 49 8.23 11.84 6.25
N GLU A 50 7.80 13.08 6.44
CA GLU A 50 7.64 13.69 7.76
C GLU A 50 6.57 12.97 8.60
N ASP A 51 5.60 12.29 7.99
CA ASP A 51 4.65 11.46 8.72
C ASP A 51 5.36 10.26 9.33
N ILE A 52 6.29 9.65 8.59
CA ILE A 52 7.09 8.52 9.06
C ILE A 52 8.03 8.98 10.18
N GLU A 53 8.75 10.09 9.98
CA GLU A 53 9.71 10.60 10.97
C GLU A 53 9.07 10.97 12.30
N GLN A 54 7.82 11.45 12.25
CA GLN A 54 7.06 11.88 13.42
C GLN A 54 6.08 10.81 13.92
N GLY A 55 6.08 9.59 13.35
CA GLY A 55 5.22 8.49 13.79
C GLY A 55 3.72 8.74 13.57
N ARG A 56 3.34 9.52 12.56
CA ARG A 56 1.94 9.78 12.19
C ARG A 56 1.41 8.73 11.24
N GLU A 57 0.10 8.52 11.27
CA GLU A 57 -0.61 7.53 10.43
C GLU A 57 -0.59 7.82 8.91
N GLY A 58 -0.05 8.96 8.47
CA GLY A 58 -0.07 9.39 7.08
C GLY A 58 -1.43 9.93 6.64
N GLN A 59 -1.65 10.00 5.32
CA GLN A 59 -2.88 10.54 4.75
C GLN A 59 -3.99 9.50 4.70
N TYR A 60 -3.68 8.28 4.23
CA TYR A 60 -4.59 7.13 4.25
C TYR A 60 -3.85 5.84 3.87
N ARG A 61 -4.51 4.72 4.18
CA ARG A 61 -4.18 3.38 3.66
C ARG A 61 -5.24 2.92 2.67
N VAL A 62 -4.84 2.26 1.60
CA VAL A 62 -5.73 1.69 0.57
C VAL A 62 -5.50 0.19 0.46
N ARG A 63 -6.58 -0.61 0.48
CA ARG A 63 -6.50 -2.00 0.05
C ARG A 63 -6.46 -2.06 -1.46
N LEU A 64 -5.39 -2.64 -2.00
CA LEU A 64 -5.21 -2.83 -3.44
C LEU A 64 -5.97 -4.07 -3.90
N MET A 65 -5.72 -5.21 -3.26
CA MET A 65 -6.46 -6.45 -3.48
C MET A 65 -6.59 -7.26 -2.19
N LYS A 66 -7.70 -7.98 -2.06
CA LYS A 66 -7.88 -8.98 -1.00
C LYS A 66 -7.08 -10.23 -1.34
N ASN A 67 -6.30 -10.73 -0.39
CA ASN A 67 -5.66 -12.03 -0.51
C ASN A 67 -6.60 -13.12 0.01
N HIS A 68 -6.64 -14.26 -0.67
CA HIS A 68 -7.49 -15.40 -0.33
C HIS A 68 -6.71 -16.57 0.27
N LYS A 69 -5.41 -16.42 0.53
CA LYS A 69 -4.55 -17.46 1.08
C LYS A 69 -3.60 -16.92 2.16
N ASP A 70 -4.07 -16.92 3.41
CA ASP A 70 -3.30 -16.56 4.61
C ASP A 70 -2.41 -15.32 4.38
N PHE A 71 -1.09 -15.48 4.50
CA PHE A 71 -0.09 -14.45 4.19
C PHE A 71 0.62 -14.70 2.87
N ASP A 72 0.28 -15.73 2.08
CA ASP A 72 1.00 -16.05 0.84
C ASP A 72 0.65 -15.09 -0.30
N CYS A 73 1.17 -13.87 -0.23
CA CYS A 73 1.08 -12.90 -1.29
C CYS A 73 2.15 -11.82 -1.07
N CYS A 74 2.21 -10.90 -2.02
CA CYS A 74 3.01 -9.69 -2.02
C CYS A 74 4.52 -9.97 -2.04
N TYR A 75 5.19 -9.36 -3.01
CA TYR A 75 6.58 -8.88 -3.07
C TYR A 75 6.52 -7.74 -4.09
N PRO A 76 5.98 -6.56 -3.70
CA PRO A 76 5.60 -5.56 -4.68
C PRO A 76 6.82 -4.93 -5.35
N GLY A 77 6.74 -4.75 -6.67
CA GLY A 77 7.56 -3.81 -7.42
C GLY A 77 6.73 -2.55 -7.69
N VAL A 78 7.25 -1.37 -7.33
CA VAL A 78 6.53 -0.10 -7.50
C VAL A 78 7.34 0.84 -8.37
N LEU A 79 6.70 1.42 -9.38
CA LEU A 79 7.28 2.38 -10.31
C LEU A 79 6.34 3.59 -10.46
N ARG A 80 6.92 4.78 -10.58
CA ARG A 80 6.20 5.98 -11.02
C ARG A 80 6.52 6.24 -12.49
N LEU A 81 5.49 6.24 -13.33
CA LEU A 81 5.59 6.56 -14.76
C LEU A 81 5.76 8.08 -14.99
N PRO A 82 6.18 8.53 -16.20
CA PRO A 82 6.38 9.95 -16.49
C PRO A 82 5.15 10.84 -16.26
N ASP A 83 3.94 10.30 -16.43
CA ASP A 83 2.67 11.00 -16.24
C ASP A 83 2.12 10.96 -14.79
N ASP A 84 2.99 10.58 -13.84
CA ASP A 84 2.70 10.42 -12.41
C ASP A 84 1.76 9.25 -12.07
N THR A 85 1.47 8.36 -13.04
CA THR A 85 0.83 7.08 -12.74
C THR A 85 1.77 6.20 -11.93
N ILE A 86 1.26 5.63 -10.84
CA ILE A 86 1.92 4.58 -10.07
C ILE A 86 1.53 3.24 -10.67
N LEU A 87 2.53 2.45 -11.05
CA LEU A 87 2.41 1.04 -11.43
C LEU A 87 2.95 0.20 -10.27
N THR A 88 2.10 -0.61 -9.66
CA THR A 88 2.48 -1.54 -8.60
C THR A 88 2.14 -2.96 -9.03
N THR A 89 3.11 -3.86 -8.95
CA THR A 89 3.01 -5.23 -9.47
C THR A 89 3.41 -6.23 -8.40
N THR A 90 2.59 -7.27 -8.21
CA THR A 90 2.91 -8.30 -7.22
C THR A 90 2.22 -9.64 -7.50
N TYR A 91 2.67 -10.72 -6.85
CA TYR A 91 2.00 -12.02 -6.90
C TYR A 91 1.06 -12.21 -5.70
N GLY A 92 0.03 -13.04 -5.85
CA GLY A 92 -0.81 -13.51 -4.73
C GLY A 92 -2.00 -14.33 -5.18
N HIS A 93 -2.89 -14.64 -4.24
CA HIS A 93 -4.13 -15.41 -4.48
C HIS A 93 -5.32 -14.45 -4.47
N TRP A 94 -5.64 -13.90 -5.64
CA TRP A 94 -6.59 -12.79 -5.75
C TRP A 94 -8.01 -13.21 -6.10
N THR A 95 -8.18 -14.41 -6.63
CA THR A 95 -9.49 -15.00 -6.92
C THR A 95 -9.66 -16.26 -6.06
N PRO A 96 -10.80 -16.45 -5.38
CA PRO A 96 -11.05 -17.67 -4.62
C PRO A 96 -10.97 -18.93 -5.48
N GLY A 97 -10.18 -19.91 -5.03
CA GLY A 97 -10.06 -21.22 -5.69
C GLY A 97 -9.13 -21.26 -6.89
N GLU A 98 -8.54 -20.13 -7.31
CA GLU A 98 -7.56 -20.10 -8.40
C GLU A 98 -6.12 -20.24 -7.89
N PRO A 99 -5.19 -20.77 -8.70
CA PRO A 99 -3.76 -20.69 -8.43
C PRO A 99 -3.26 -19.24 -8.31
N PRO A 100 -2.12 -18.98 -7.63
CA PRO A 100 -1.60 -17.63 -7.50
C PRO A 100 -1.15 -17.06 -8.85
N TYR A 101 -1.34 -15.76 -9.02
CA TYR A 101 -0.92 -15.06 -10.24
C TYR A 101 -0.38 -13.66 -9.95
N ILE A 102 0.35 -13.12 -10.92
CA ILE A 102 0.90 -11.77 -10.87
C ILE A 102 -0.15 -10.78 -11.37
N VAL A 103 -0.37 -9.72 -10.60
CA VAL A 103 -1.24 -8.60 -10.96
C VAL A 103 -0.44 -7.31 -10.96
N SER A 104 -0.73 -6.46 -11.94
CA SER A 104 -0.29 -5.07 -11.98
C SER A 104 -1.49 -4.13 -11.84
N ILE A 105 -1.41 -3.18 -10.91
CA ILE A 105 -2.37 -2.08 -10.76
C ILE A 105 -1.71 -0.79 -11.21
N ARG A 106 -2.44 -0.01 -12.02
CA ARG A 106 -2.10 1.35 -12.41
C ARG A 106 -3.09 2.31 -11.76
N LEU A 107 -2.58 3.32 -11.07
CA LEU A 107 -3.41 4.33 -10.41
C LEU A 107 -2.70 5.68 -10.34
N LYS A 108 -3.46 6.75 -10.13
CA LYS A 108 -2.93 8.07 -9.75
C LYS A 108 -3.36 8.42 -8.33
N LEU A 109 -2.51 9.13 -7.58
CA LEU A 109 -2.88 9.57 -6.23
C LEU A 109 -4.15 10.45 -6.23
N ALA A 110 -4.33 11.28 -7.27
CA ALA A 110 -5.54 12.08 -7.42
C ALA A 110 -6.84 11.25 -7.49
N GLU A 111 -6.78 10.01 -7.98
CA GLU A 111 -7.93 9.08 -7.99
C GLU A 111 -8.23 8.55 -6.59
N LEU A 112 -7.18 8.14 -5.87
CA LEU A 112 -7.29 7.69 -4.49
C LEU A 112 -7.79 8.82 -3.57
N ASP A 113 -7.29 10.04 -3.76
CA ASP A 113 -7.73 11.23 -3.04
C ASP A 113 -9.24 11.49 -3.20
N ARG A 114 -9.77 11.33 -4.43
CA ARG A 114 -11.21 11.47 -4.69
C ARG A 114 -12.01 10.40 -3.95
N LYS A 115 -11.56 9.14 -3.98
CA LYS A 115 -12.22 8.03 -3.27
C LYS A 115 -12.20 8.25 -1.75
N ALA A 116 -11.05 8.65 -1.20
CA ALA A 116 -10.91 8.92 0.24
C ALA A 116 -11.83 10.06 0.71
N ARG A 117 -11.99 11.13 -0.09
CA ARG A 117 -12.96 12.20 0.21
C ARG A 117 -14.41 11.74 0.14
N ALA A 118 -14.75 10.87 -0.80
CA ALA A 118 -16.10 10.35 -0.95
C ALA A 118 -16.53 9.44 0.22
N LEU A 119 -15.60 8.69 0.82
CA LEU A 119 -15.86 7.84 2.00
C LEU A 119 -16.01 8.61 3.31
N LYS A 120 -15.64 9.90 3.34
CA LYS A 120 -15.79 10.77 4.52
C LYS A 120 -17.12 11.56 4.54
N ARG A 121 -17.95 11.39 3.51
CA ARG A 121 -19.30 11.96 3.41
C ARG A 121 -20.32 10.92 3.83
#